data_AF-A0A1Y1S3C5-F1
#
_entry.id   AF-A0A1Y1S3C5-F1
#
_cell.length_a   1.000
_cell.length_b   1.000
_cell.length_c   1.000
_cell.angle_alpha   90.00
_cell.angle_beta   90.00
_cell.angle_gamma   90.00
#
_symmetry.space_group_name_H-M   'P 1'
#
loop_
_entity.id
_entity.type
_entity.pdbx_description
1 polymer ?
#
loop_
_entity_poly.entity_id
_entity_poly.type
_entity_poly.pdbx_seq_one_letter_code
_entity_poly.pdbx_strand_id
1 'polypeptide(L)'
;MNAVQYEYGIESRIRLEDWDLSAGYSRSSLHPLRAGFAETAYDVLKAGAVLPAVRTGGILARFSLHGGYHTLFDFWKSRLPRYRVQYSLAPRIYLETRAPSTVYARFEPTLFFLRSGDAGYDVFCETGLQLNGTGGAASFYLWSRFCDDTELLAESRDRCAVTGLGVRISTSP
;
A
#
# COMPACT_ATOMS: atom_id res chain seq x y z
N MET A 1 22.84 -8.55 6.82
CA MET A 1 21.43 -8.84 7.13
C MET A 1 21.02 -7.79 8.16
N ASN A 2 20.12 -6.88 7.84
CA ASN A 2 20.01 -5.58 8.55
C ASN A 2 18.86 -5.50 9.57
N ALA A 3 17.96 -6.49 9.55
CA ALA A 3 16.87 -6.65 10.49
C ALA A 3 16.34 -8.09 10.41
N VAL A 4 15.63 -8.51 11.46
CA VAL A 4 14.75 -9.68 11.41
C VAL A 4 13.32 -9.17 11.32
N GLN A 5 12.60 -9.56 10.26
CA GLN A 5 11.20 -9.21 10.05
C GLN A 5 10.35 -10.48 10.01
N TYR A 6 9.28 -10.48 10.79
CA TYR A 6 8.24 -11.51 10.75
C TYR A 6 6.95 -10.86 10.30
N GLU A 7 6.29 -11.45 9.32
CA GLU A 7 4.97 -11.05 8.89
C GLU A 7 4.11 -12.30 8.70
N TYR A 8 2.91 -12.28 9.27
CA TYR A 8 1.92 -13.31 9.06
C TYR A 8 0.53 -12.72 9.12
N GLY A 9 -0.43 -13.36 8.47
CA GLY A 9 -1.79 -12.85 8.42
C GLY A 9 -2.73 -13.77 7.67
N ILE A 10 -3.99 -13.40 7.70
CA ILE A 10 -5.06 -14.02 6.94
C ILE A 10 -5.90 -12.92 6.30
N GLU A 11 -6.22 -13.09 5.02
CA GLU A 11 -7.14 -12.21 4.31
C GLU A 11 -8.24 -13.06 3.70
N SER A 12 -9.47 -12.61 3.86
CA SER A 12 -10.63 -13.14 3.17
C SER A 12 -11.13 -12.10 2.16
N ARG A 13 -11.57 -12.57 1.01
CA ARG A 13 -12.20 -11.74 -0.02
C ARG A 13 -13.49 -12.40 -0.46
N ILE A 14 -14.55 -11.60 -0.55
CA ILE A 14 -15.84 -12.02 -1.07
C ILE A 14 -16.23 -11.09 -2.21
N ARG A 15 -16.76 -11.68 -3.28
CA ARG A 15 -17.39 -10.92 -4.36
C ARG A 15 -18.90 -10.89 -4.11
N LEU A 16 -19.45 -9.70 -3.96
CA LEU A 16 -20.88 -9.45 -3.87
C LEU A 16 -21.29 -8.64 -5.09
N GLU A 17 -21.92 -9.30 -6.06
CA GLU A 17 -22.23 -8.70 -7.37
C GLU A 17 -20.95 -8.14 -8.04
N ASP A 18 -20.92 -6.84 -8.30
CA ASP A 18 -19.79 -6.13 -8.90
C ASP A 18 -18.81 -5.54 -7.87
N TRP A 19 -19.00 -5.83 -6.58
CA TRP A 19 -18.14 -5.38 -5.49
C TRP A 19 -17.21 -6.50 -5.03
N ASP A 20 -15.93 -6.18 -4.83
CA ASP A 20 -15.01 -7.07 -4.12
C ASP A 20 -14.73 -6.50 -2.72
N LEU A 21 -15.22 -7.17 -1.69
CA LEU A 21 -15.00 -6.81 -0.29
C LEU A 21 -13.86 -7.66 0.28
N SER A 22 -13.02 -7.06 1.11
CA SER A 22 -11.98 -7.77 1.83
C SER A 22 -12.00 -7.45 3.31
N ALA A 23 -11.64 -8.45 4.12
CA ALA A 23 -11.40 -8.32 5.54
C ALA A 23 -10.24 -9.24 5.92
N GLY A 24 -9.37 -8.77 6.80
CA GLY A 24 -8.20 -9.54 7.18
C GLY A 24 -7.53 -9.06 8.45
N TYR A 25 -6.57 -9.86 8.86
CA TYR A 25 -5.69 -9.60 9.99
C TYR A 25 -4.26 -9.83 9.54
N SER A 26 -3.33 -8.99 9.98
CA SER A 26 -1.91 -9.26 9.85
C SER A 26 -1.14 -8.80 11.07
N ARG A 27 -0.04 -9.46 11.38
CA ARG A 27 0.96 -9.00 12.32
C ARG A 27 2.27 -8.80 11.60
N SER A 28 2.93 -7.69 11.91
CA SER A 28 4.30 -7.41 11.51
C SER A 28 5.14 -7.12 12.74
N SER A 29 6.32 -7.74 12.81
CA SER A 29 7.35 -7.44 13.80
C SER A 29 8.66 -7.17 13.07
N LEU A 30 9.32 -6.07 13.43
CA LEU A 30 10.62 -5.66 12.91
C LEU A 30 11.60 -5.49 14.07
N HIS A 31 12.71 -6.23 14.00
CA HIS A 31 13.83 -6.15 14.93
C HIS A 31 15.08 -5.70 14.17
N PRO A 32 15.35 -4.38 14.12
CA PRO A 32 16.54 -3.87 13.45
C PRO A 32 17.81 -4.31 14.18
N LEU A 33 18.85 -4.64 13.42
CA LEU A 33 20.18 -4.96 13.95
C LEU A 33 21.10 -3.73 14.02
N ARG A 34 20.62 -2.58 13.52
CA ARG A 34 21.35 -1.31 13.45
C ARG A 34 20.78 -0.30 14.44
N ALA A 35 21.65 0.36 15.19
CA ALA A 35 21.28 1.44 16.10
C ALA A 35 20.60 2.61 15.35
N GLY A 36 19.62 3.25 16.01
CA GLY A 36 18.84 4.38 15.46
C GLY A 36 17.50 3.97 14.79
N PHE A 37 17.29 2.68 14.55
CA PHE A 37 16.02 2.14 14.08
C PHE A 37 15.15 1.65 15.25
N ALA A 38 13.85 1.87 15.18
CA ALA A 38 12.92 1.41 16.19
C ALA A 38 12.59 -0.08 16.02
N GLU A 39 12.56 -0.82 17.14
CA GLU A 39 11.83 -2.09 17.18
C GLU A 39 10.33 -1.78 17.10
N THR A 40 9.66 -2.31 16.09
CA THR A 40 8.22 -2.09 15.90
C THR A 40 7.50 -3.41 15.77
N ALA A 41 6.46 -3.60 16.58
CA ALA A 41 5.53 -4.70 16.40
C ALA A 41 4.10 -4.16 16.42
N TYR A 42 3.30 -4.61 15.47
CA TYR A 42 1.91 -4.23 15.39
C TYR A 42 1.08 -5.30 14.69
N ASP A 43 -0.17 -5.36 15.10
CA ASP A 43 -1.25 -6.10 14.50
C ASP A 43 -2.18 -5.12 13.78
N VAL A 44 -2.74 -5.54 12.65
CA VAL A 44 -3.64 -4.72 11.83
C VAL A 44 -4.89 -5.52 11.53
N LEU A 45 -6.05 -4.99 11.91
CA LEU A 45 -7.33 -5.39 11.34
C LEU A 45 -7.58 -4.55 10.11
N LYS A 46 -7.77 -5.21 8.96
CA LYS A 46 -7.91 -4.57 7.65
C LYS A 46 -9.30 -4.84 7.11
N ALA A 47 -9.88 -3.84 6.46
CA ALA A 47 -11.07 -4.00 5.65
C ALA A 47 -10.89 -3.22 4.34
N GLY A 48 -11.53 -3.67 3.28
CA GLY A 48 -11.46 -2.98 2.01
C GLY A 48 -12.66 -3.26 1.11
N ALA A 49 -12.85 -2.37 0.16
CA ALA A 49 -13.83 -2.51 -0.91
C ALA A 49 -13.21 -2.05 -2.22
N VAL A 50 -13.39 -2.84 -3.27
CA VAL A 50 -13.14 -2.44 -4.66
C VAL A 50 -14.49 -2.18 -5.30
N LEU A 51 -14.64 -0.97 -5.85
CA LEU A 51 -15.85 -0.55 -6.52
C LEU A 51 -15.94 -1.17 -7.92
N PRO A 52 -17.15 -1.33 -8.46
CA PRO A 52 -17.35 -1.65 -9.87
C PRO A 52 -16.56 -0.69 -10.76
N ALA A 53 -15.89 -1.22 -11.79
CA ALA A 53 -15.08 -0.39 -12.66
C ALA A 53 -15.97 0.54 -13.51
N VAL A 54 -15.68 1.83 -13.48
CA VAL A 54 -16.42 2.84 -14.23
C VAL A 54 -15.80 2.97 -15.62
N ARG A 55 -16.64 2.90 -16.65
CA ARG A 55 -16.23 3.08 -18.05
C ARG A 55 -16.84 4.36 -18.58
N THR A 56 -15.98 5.26 -19.06
CA THR A 56 -16.44 6.48 -19.71
C THR A 56 -15.52 6.79 -20.90
N GLY A 57 -16.12 6.82 -22.09
CA GLY A 57 -15.37 6.91 -23.34
C GLY A 57 -14.30 5.81 -23.48
N GLY A 58 -13.08 6.22 -23.84
CA GLY A 58 -11.91 5.34 -23.96
C GLY A 58 -11.20 5.05 -22.64
N ILE A 59 -11.75 5.41 -21.48
CA ILE A 59 -11.09 5.28 -20.17
C ILE A 59 -11.82 4.25 -19.29
N LEU A 60 -11.04 3.39 -18.65
CA LEU A 60 -11.47 2.53 -17.57
C LEU A 60 -10.90 3.06 -16.25
N ALA A 61 -11.77 3.28 -15.27
CA ALA A 61 -11.40 3.70 -13.92
C ALA A 61 -11.75 2.61 -12.91
N ARG A 62 -10.80 2.27 -12.03
CA ARG A 62 -10.97 1.36 -10.90
C ARG A 62 -10.69 2.13 -9.62
N PHE A 63 -11.56 1.96 -8.64
CA PHE A 63 -11.48 2.61 -7.35
C PHE A 63 -11.49 1.55 -6.26
N SER A 64 -10.63 1.69 -5.26
CA SER A 64 -10.75 0.91 -4.04
C SER A 64 -10.50 1.77 -2.81
N LEU A 65 -11.02 1.34 -1.68
CA LEU A 65 -10.79 1.97 -0.39
C LEU A 65 -10.40 0.88 0.60
N HIS A 66 -9.29 1.08 1.29
CA HIS A 66 -8.83 0.17 2.33
C HIS A 66 -8.67 0.92 3.64
N GLY A 67 -9.22 0.37 4.71
CA GLY A 67 -9.08 0.85 6.08
C GLY A 67 -8.26 -0.14 6.90
N GLY A 68 -7.52 0.36 7.88
CA GLY A 68 -6.79 -0.44 8.84
C GLY A 68 -6.89 0.13 10.24
N TYR A 69 -7.10 -0.72 11.24
CA TYR A 69 -6.90 -0.39 12.65
C TYR A 69 -5.66 -1.08 13.16
N HIS A 70 -4.73 -0.31 13.70
CA HIS A 70 -3.40 -0.75 14.11
C HIS A 70 -3.30 -0.75 15.63
N THR A 71 -2.88 -1.88 16.17
CA THR A 71 -2.75 -2.08 17.60
C THR A 71 -1.66 -3.10 17.89
N LEU A 72 -1.41 -3.40 19.15
CA LEU A 72 -0.71 -4.62 19.54
C LEU A 72 -1.68 -5.38 20.43
N PHE A 73 -2.31 -6.43 19.93
CA PHE A 73 -3.27 -7.20 20.72
C PHE A 73 -2.51 -7.88 21.87
N ASP A 74 -3.07 -7.77 23.08
CA ASP A 74 -2.47 -8.06 24.39
C ASP A 74 -2.13 -9.54 24.66
N PHE A 75 -1.86 -10.34 23.63
CA PHE A 75 -1.49 -11.74 23.79
C PHE A 75 -0.12 -11.92 24.47
N TRP A 76 0.69 -10.86 24.54
CA TRP A 76 1.99 -10.86 25.20
C TRP A 76 2.21 -9.51 25.89
N LYS A 77 2.57 -9.49 27.18
CA LYS A 77 3.04 -8.28 27.88
C LYS A 77 4.30 -7.77 27.19
N SER A 78 4.14 -6.98 26.14
CA SER A 78 5.23 -6.44 25.34
C SER A 78 5.81 -5.21 26.02
N ARG A 79 7.14 -5.12 26.05
CA ARG A 79 7.87 -3.90 26.45
C ARG A 79 8.14 -2.98 25.26
N LEU A 80 7.76 -3.38 24.06
CA LEU A 80 7.96 -2.59 22.86
C LEU A 80 7.12 -1.31 22.90
N PRO A 81 7.62 -0.21 22.32
CA PRO A 81 6.82 0.99 22.16
C PRO A 81 5.55 0.68 21.37
N ARG A 82 4.46 1.34 21.73
CA ARG A 82 3.22 1.22 20.97
C ARG A 82 3.44 1.78 19.59
N TYR A 83 2.95 1.07 18.59
CA TYR A 83 2.91 1.54 17.21
C TYR A 83 2.19 2.88 17.11
N ARG A 84 2.79 3.86 16.42
CA ARG A 84 2.32 5.26 16.48
C ARG A 84 1.08 5.46 15.62
N VAL A 85 0.98 4.76 14.50
CA VAL A 85 -0.23 4.73 13.67
C VAL A 85 -1.32 3.97 14.42
N GLN A 86 -2.51 4.57 14.51
CA GLN A 86 -3.68 3.95 15.09
C GLN A 86 -4.68 3.53 14.01
N TYR A 87 -4.86 4.37 12.99
CA TYR A 87 -5.72 4.06 11.84
C TYR A 87 -5.01 4.39 10.54
N SER A 88 -5.31 3.64 9.49
CA SER A 88 -4.90 3.95 8.13
C SER A 88 -6.10 3.97 7.19
N LEU A 89 -6.11 4.91 6.24
CA LEU A 89 -7.10 4.98 5.17
C LEU A 89 -6.38 5.14 3.83
N ALA A 90 -6.61 4.20 2.91
CA ALA A 90 -5.94 4.16 1.62
C ALA A 90 -6.97 4.07 0.49
N PRO A 91 -7.48 5.21 -0.01
CA PRO A 91 -8.15 5.24 -1.29
C PRO A 91 -7.14 4.99 -2.41
N ARG A 92 -7.51 4.17 -3.39
CA ARG A 92 -6.68 3.85 -4.54
C ARG A 92 -7.46 4.10 -5.81
N ILE A 93 -6.80 4.73 -6.77
CA ILE A 93 -7.37 5.06 -8.06
C ILE A 93 -6.43 4.49 -9.11
N TYR A 94 -7.00 3.75 -10.05
CA TYR A 94 -6.30 3.26 -11.21
C TYR A 94 -7.08 3.61 -12.47
N LEU A 95 -6.43 4.28 -13.42
CA LEU A 95 -6.99 4.73 -14.67
C LEU A 95 -6.20 4.09 -15.81
N GLU A 96 -6.89 3.59 -16.84
CA GLU A 96 -6.24 3.10 -18.05
C GLU A 96 -7.05 3.43 -19.31
N THR A 97 -6.35 3.75 -20.40
CA THR A 97 -6.95 3.98 -21.71
C THR A 97 -7.12 2.67 -22.49
N ARG A 98 -8.24 2.51 -23.19
CA ARG A 98 -8.47 1.40 -24.13
C ARG A 98 -7.99 1.76 -25.52
N ALA A 99 -6.72 1.45 -25.79
CA ALA A 99 -6.11 1.57 -27.11
C ALA A 99 -5.06 0.45 -27.27
N PRO A 100 -4.57 0.15 -28.49
CA PRO A 100 -3.53 -0.88 -28.70
C PRO A 100 -2.29 -0.66 -27.82
N SER A 101 -1.98 0.59 -27.52
CA SER A 101 -1.09 0.99 -26.43
C SER A 101 -1.91 1.57 -25.28
N THR A 102 -1.76 1.02 -24.07
CA THR A 102 -2.50 1.46 -22.89
C THR A 102 -1.68 2.48 -22.12
N VAL A 103 -2.15 3.72 -22.03
CA VAL A 103 -1.65 4.68 -21.04
C VAL A 103 -2.38 4.44 -19.74
N TYR A 104 -1.65 4.39 -18.64
CA TYR A 104 -2.23 4.19 -17.32
C TYR A 104 -1.67 5.14 -16.27
N ALA A 105 -2.47 5.36 -15.23
CA ALA A 105 -2.11 6.11 -14.05
C ALA A 105 -2.63 5.39 -12.80
N ARG A 106 -1.81 5.33 -11.76
CA ARG A 106 -2.12 4.74 -10.46
C ARG A 106 -1.79 5.76 -9.38
N PHE A 107 -2.72 5.95 -8.46
CA PHE A 107 -2.61 6.87 -7.35
C PHE A 107 -3.07 6.18 -6.07
N GLU A 108 -2.18 6.07 -5.09
CA GLU A 108 -2.40 5.35 -3.84
C GLU A 108 -1.92 6.18 -2.65
N PRO A 109 -2.67 7.22 -2.27
CA PRO A 109 -2.48 7.88 -0.99
C PRO A 109 -2.89 6.94 0.14
N THR A 110 -2.06 6.87 1.17
CA THR A 110 -2.39 6.29 2.47
C THR A 110 -2.28 7.40 3.49
N LEU A 111 -3.38 7.65 4.20
CA LEU A 111 -3.45 8.57 5.31
C LEU A 111 -3.30 7.78 6.60
N PHE A 112 -2.44 8.24 7.50
CA PHE A 112 -2.23 7.65 8.82
C PHE A 112 -2.78 8.59 9.88
N PHE A 113 -3.59 8.06 10.79
CA PHE A 113 -4.06 8.79 11.97
C PHE A 113 -3.26 8.29 13.17
N LEU A 114 -2.47 9.18 13.76
CA LEU A 114 -1.48 8.85 14.79
C LEU A 114 -2.11 8.93 16.18
N ARG A 115 -1.55 8.17 17.13
CA ARG A 115 -1.97 8.20 18.54
C ARG A 115 -1.75 9.55 19.22
N SER A 116 -0.87 10.40 18.70
CA SER A 116 -0.68 11.79 19.17
C SER A 116 -1.86 12.71 18.81
N GLY A 117 -2.75 12.28 17.90
CA GLY A 117 -3.79 13.12 17.30
C GLY A 117 -3.38 13.76 15.97
N ASP A 118 -2.11 13.62 15.55
CA ASP A 118 -1.64 14.11 14.26
C ASP A 118 -2.07 13.18 13.11
N ALA A 119 -1.93 13.67 11.88
CA ALA A 119 -2.03 12.88 10.67
C ALA A 119 -0.69 12.81 9.93
N GLY A 120 -0.38 11.65 9.37
CA GLY A 120 0.74 11.41 8.46
C GLY A 120 0.27 10.87 7.12
N TYR A 121 1.19 10.72 6.16
CA TYR A 121 0.83 10.24 4.83
C TYR A 121 1.96 9.47 4.12
N ASP A 122 1.55 8.58 3.23
CA ASP A 122 2.39 7.90 2.24
C ASP A 122 1.66 7.87 0.91
N VAL A 123 2.20 8.55 -0.09
CA VAL A 123 1.57 8.75 -1.39
C VAL A 123 2.42 8.07 -2.44
N PHE A 124 1.85 7.06 -3.09
CA PHE A 124 2.44 6.44 -4.27
C PHE A 124 1.71 6.88 -5.54
N CYS A 125 2.47 7.25 -6.55
CA CYS A 125 1.99 7.58 -7.88
C CYS A 125 2.77 6.77 -8.92
N GLU A 126 2.10 6.20 -9.91
CA GLU A 126 2.73 5.58 -11.08
C GLU A 126 2.00 6.01 -12.34
N THR A 127 2.74 6.37 -13.39
CA THR A 127 2.18 6.62 -14.72
C THR A 127 3.02 5.88 -15.74
N GLY A 128 2.38 5.28 -16.74
CA GLY A 128 3.10 4.46 -17.69
C GLY A 128 2.39 4.22 -19.00
N LEU A 129 3.17 3.65 -19.92
CA LEU A 129 2.73 3.17 -21.21
C LEU A 129 2.93 1.66 -21.26
N GLN A 130 1.86 0.93 -21.53
CA GLN A 130 1.86 -0.51 -21.73
C GLN A 130 1.65 -0.82 -23.22
N LEU A 131 2.60 -1.55 -23.80
CA LEU A 131 2.57 -2.06 -25.16
C LEU A 131 2.12 -3.51 -25.09
N ASN A 132 0.93 -3.79 -25.65
CA ASN A 132 0.36 -5.14 -25.68
C ASN A 132 0.81 -5.84 -26.97
N GLY A 133 1.45 -7.01 -26.82
CA GLY A 133 1.81 -7.91 -27.92
C GLY A 133 1.03 -9.21 -27.85
N THR A 134 1.21 -10.08 -28.86
CA THR A 134 0.51 -11.37 -28.96
C THR A 134 0.95 -12.40 -27.91
N GLY A 135 2.14 -12.25 -27.32
CA GLY A 135 2.69 -13.18 -26.31
C GLY A 135 2.89 -12.57 -24.92
N GLY A 136 2.42 -11.34 -24.69
CA GLY A 136 2.67 -10.64 -23.43
C GLY A 136 2.52 -9.12 -23.54
N ALA A 137 2.90 -8.42 -22.49
CA ALA A 137 2.91 -6.96 -22.44
C ALA A 137 4.20 -6.43 -21.81
N ALA A 138 4.71 -5.34 -22.36
CA ALA A 138 5.82 -4.58 -21.81
C ALA A 138 5.31 -3.20 -21.35
N SER A 139 5.62 -2.81 -20.12
CA SER A 139 5.24 -1.52 -19.56
C SER A 139 6.48 -0.71 -19.21
N PHE A 140 6.48 0.56 -19.59
CA PHE A 140 7.47 1.56 -19.21
C PHE A 140 6.78 2.59 -18.33
N TYR A 141 7.34 2.88 -17.15
CA TYR A 141 6.66 3.72 -16.18
C TYR A 141 7.60 4.60 -15.37
N LEU A 142 7.06 5.75 -14.98
CA LEU A 142 7.59 6.63 -13.96
C LEU A 142 6.77 6.43 -12.69
N TRP A 143 7.44 6.27 -11.56
CA TRP A 143 6.78 6.21 -10.27
C TRP A 143 7.43 7.17 -9.29
N SER A 144 6.63 7.66 -8.36
CA SER A 144 7.07 8.50 -7.25
C SER A 144 6.40 8.03 -5.96
N ARG A 145 7.13 8.09 -4.86
CA ARG A 145 6.62 7.87 -3.51
C ARG A 145 7.02 9.02 -2.61
N PHE A 146 6.06 9.57 -1.89
CA PHE A 146 6.24 10.66 -0.94
C PHE A 146 5.71 10.21 0.42
N CYS A 147 6.59 10.10 1.41
CA CYS A 147 6.23 9.67 2.75
C CYS A 147 6.60 10.76 3.75
N ASP A 148 5.70 11.07 4.68
CA ASP A 148 5.93 12.09 5.71
C ASP A 148 6.70 11.55 6.92
N ASP A 149 6.62 10.24 7.17
CA ASP A 149 7.19 9.57 8.33
C ASP A 149 7.44 8.09 8.05
N THR A 150 8.64 7.61 8.35
CA THR A 150 8.91 6.18 8.37
C THR A 150 8.89 5.74 9.83
N GLU A 151 7.95 4.87 10.20
CA GLU A 151 7.90 4.21 11.54
C GLU A 151 9.20 3.45 11.90
N LEU A 152 10.14 3.40 10.97
CA LEU A 152 11.45 2.76 11.09
C LEU A 152 12.43 3.57 11.93
N LEU A 153 12.28 4.90 12.05
CA LEU A 153 13.21 5.76 12.79
C LEU A 153 12.74 5.99 14.23
N ALA A 154 13.65 5.81 15.19
CA ALA A 154 13.33 5.90 16.61
C ALA A 154 13.06 7.34 17.12
N GLU A 155 13.72 8.34 16.53
CA GLU A 155 13.81 9.68 17.13
C GLU A 155 13.29 10.83 16.24
N SER A 156 12.96 10.59 14.96
CA SER A 156 12.51 11.67 14.06
C SER A 156 11.51 11.19 13.00
N ARG A 157 10.60 12.09 12.61
CA ARG A 157 9.89 11.98 11.34
C ARG A 157 10.85 12.43 10.25
N ASP A 158 11.19 11.55 9.33
CA ASP A 158 12.01 11.93 8.17
C ASP A 158 11.17 11.81 6.91
N ARG A 159 11.02 12.94 6.21
CA ARG A 159 10.25 13.01 4.98
C ARG A 159 11.08 12.45 3.85
N CYS A 160 10.54 11.46 3.15
CA CYS A 160 11.22 10.83 2.04
C CYS A 160 10.45 11.04 0.75
N ALA A 161 11.16 11.44 -0.30
CA ALA A 161 10.65 11.46 -1.66
C ALA A 161 11.58 10.62 -2.54
N VAL A 162 11.03 9.59 -3.18
CA VAL A 162 11.77 8.74 -4.12
C VAL A 162 11.03 8.76 -5.44
N THR A 163 11.76 8.97 -6.53
CA THR A 163 11.22 8.86 -7.89
C THR A 163 12.09 7.90 -8.66
N GLY A 164 11.47 7.03 -9.46
CA GLY A 164 12.16 6.02 -10.23
C GLY A 164 11.50 5.77 -11.57
N LEU A 165 12.31 5.21 -12.47
CA LEU A 165 11.85 4.68 -13.75
C LEU A 165 11.87 3.16 -13.66
N GLY A 166 10.91 2.51 -14.29
CA GLY A 166 10.80 1.06 -14.27
C GLY A 166 10.31 0.48 -15.59
N VAL A 167 10.65 -0.79 -15.77
CA VAL A 167 10.16 -1.63 -16.87
C VAL A 167 9.53 -2.87 -16.26
N ARG A 168 8.33 -3.23 -16.73
CA ARG A 168 7.63 -4.46 -16.32
C ARG A 168 7.33 -5.29 -17.56
N ILE A 169 7.79 -6.53 -17.58
CA ILE A 169 7.51 -7.49 -18.65
C ILE A 169 6.59 -8.56 -18.07
N SER A 170 5.49 -8.80 -18.75
CA SER A 170 4.54 -9.86 -18.42
C SER A 170 4.35 -10.74 -19.64
N THR A 171 4.40 -12.05 -19.43
CA THR A 171 4.04 -13.04 -20.44
C THR A 171 2.65 -13.54 -20.12
N SER A 172 1.80 -13.72 -21.14
CA SER A 172 0.59 -14.53 -20.91
C SER A 172 1.04 -15.98 -20.77
N PRO A 173 0.54 -16.74 -19.77
CA PRO A 173 0.70 -18.19 -19.76
C PRO A 173 -0.01 -18.83 -20.96
#